data_AF-A0A1Z5JUU1-F1
#
_entry.id   AF-A0A1Z5JUU1-F1
#
_cell.length_a   1.000
_cell.length_b   1.000
_cell.length_c   1.000
_cell.angle_alpha   90.00
_cell.angle_beta   90.00
_cell.angle_gamma   90.00
#
_symmetry.space_group_name_H-M   'P 1'
#
loop_
_entity.id
_entity.type
_entity.pdbx_description
1 polymer ?
#
loop_
_entity_poly.entity_id
_entity_poly.type
_entity_poly.pdbx_seq_one_letter_code
_entity_poly.pdbx_strand_id
1 'polypeptide(L)'
;MPDVVAREFFHTVLANLDLQVLDLTTGPFHTHWMIRQIEELFDCLKKHRALQTLKITAYDEETSFGLSFIYLRNLLSSNRNLVVTNENGNVYADEEGIVEELYSLNCFYQGSAEIVAFSSSCRASLVATTLVKSASKDFQRTALMLENHSDILHELMQYADIDAEGQETYFASSPSRPDRKRRRG
;
A
#
# COMPACT_ATOMS: atom_id res chain seq x y z
N MET A 1 6.63 -23.10 25.58
CA MET A 1 5.77 -23.97 24.76
C MET A 1 6.68 -24.91 23.96
N PRO A 2 6.41 -26.21 23.87
CA PRO A 2 7.19 -27.14 23.04
C PRO A 2 7.05 -26.81 21.53
N ASP A 3 8.09 -27.07 20.73
CA ASP A 3 8.11 -26.75 19.28
C ASP A 3 7.01 -27.45 18.48
N VAL A 4 6.56 -28.63 18.92
CA VAL A 4 5.43 -29.32 18.29
C VAL A 4 4.14 -28.52 18.46
N VAL A 5 3.90 -27.99 19.67
CA VAL A 5 2.70 -27.20 19.96
C VAL A 5 2.73 -25.87 19.19
N ALA A 6 3.91 -25.28 19.01
CA ALA A 6 4.10 -24.09 18.20
C ALA A 6 3.69 -24.27 16.74
N ARG A 7 4.19 -25.35 16.12
CA ARG A 7 3.90 -25.64 14.72
C ARG A 7 2.43 -25.94 14.49
N GLU A 8 1.80 -26.71 15.38
CA GLU A 8 0.35 -26.95 15.31
C GLU A 8 -0.45 -25.65 15.49
N PHE A 9 0.00 -24.75 16.36
CA PHE A 9 -0.58 -23.42 16.49
C PHE A 9 -0.44 -22.62 15.17
N PHE A 10 0.74 -22.59 14.54
CA PHE A 10 0.95 -21.91 13.25
C PHE A 10 0.07 -22.49 12.14
N HIS A 11 -0.03 -23.83 12.05
CA HIS A 11 -0.94 -24.49 11.11
C HIS A 11 -2.39 -24.11 11.34
N THR A 12 -2.81 -24.02 12.60
CA THR A 12 -4.18 -23.61 12.95
C THR A 12 -4.46 -22.18 12.52
N VAL A 13 -3.52 -21.25 12.77
CA VAL A 13 -3.61 -19.87 12.30
C VAL A 13 -3.72 -19.82 10.78
N LEU A 14 -2.84 -20.51 10.06
CA LEU A 14 -2.84 -20.51 8.58
C LEU A 14 -4.07 -21.19 7.96
N ALA A 15 -4.65 -22.17 8.63
CA ALA A 15 -5.85 -22.85 8.17
C ALA A 15 -7.11 -21.98 8.31
N ASN A 16 -7.09 -21.00 9.21
CA ASN A 16 -8.21 -20.08 9.42
C ASN A 16 -8.13 -18.89 8.46
N LEU A 17 -8.59 -19.09 7.23
CA LEU A 17 -8.51 -18.10 6.16
C LEU A 17 -9.26 -16.79 6.44
N ASP A 18 -10.18 -16.79 7.41
CA ASP A 18 -10.99 -15.62 7.79
C ASP A 18 -10.47 -14.93 9.06
N LEU A 19 -9.35 -15.38 9.63
CA LEU A 19 -8.78 -14.78 10.82
C LEU A 19 -8.28 -13.36 10.55
N GLN A 20 -8.94 -12.37 11.16
CA GLN A 20 -8.59 -10.94 11.02
C GLN A 20 -7.70 -10.43 12.15
N VAL A 21 -7.88 -10.94 13.37
CA VAL A 21 -7.14 -10.52 14.56
C VAL A 21 -6.52 -11.74 15.20
N LEU A 22 -5.20 -11.72 15.35
CA LEU A 22 -4.45 -12.68 16.14
C LEU A 22 -3.92 -12.00 17.38
N ASP A 23 -4.43 -12.38 18.55
CA ASP A 23 -4.03 -11.81 19.83
C ASP A 23 -3.14 -12.79 20.61
N LEU A 24 -1.87 -12.44 20.74
CA LEU A 24 -0.85 -13.17 21.48
C LEU A 24 -0.43 -12.45 22.77
N THR A 25 -1.19 -11.43 23.17
CA THR A 25 -0.99 -10.70 24.43
C THR A 25 -1.52 -11.55 25.60
N THR A 26 -0.86 -12.68 25.82
CA THR A 26 -1.15 -13.53 26.97
C THR A 26 -0.25 -13.10 28.13
N GLY A 27 -0.81 -13.15 29.35
CA GLY A 27 -0.23 -12.58 30.56
C GLY A 27 1.23 -12.97 30.86
N PRO A 28 1.82 -12.42 31.94
CA PRO A 28 3.25 -12.13 32.06
C PRO A 28 4.24 -13.31 32.02
N PHE A 29 3.75 -14.54 31.85
CA PHE A 29 4.53 -15.78 31.88
C PHE A 29 4.64 -16.49 30.52
N HIS A 30 4.04 -15.96 29.45
CA HIS A 30 3.93 -16.66 28.17
C HIS A 30 4.84 -16.14 27.04
N THR A 31 5.67 -15.14 27.24
CA THR A 31 6.43 -14.53 26.11
C THR A 31 7.74 -15.23 25.77
N HIS A 32 8.30 -16.05 26.66
CA HIS A 32 9.63 -16.62 26.43
C HIS A 32 9.67 -17.62 25.25
N TRP A 33 8.55 -18.28 24.95
CA TRP A 33 8.50 -19.16 23.78
C TRP A 33 8.40 -18.39 22.48
N MET A 34 7.76 -17.21 22.49
CA MET A 34 7.61 -16.38 21.30
C MET A 34 8.96 -15.91 20.77
N ILE A 35 9.89 -15.51 21.64
CA ILE A 35 11.23 -15.05 21.24
C ILE A 35 11.93 -16.06 20.30
N ARG A 36 11.81 -17.36 20.57
CA ARG A 36 12.50 -18.40 19.77
C ARG A 36 11.82 -18.71 18.44
N GLN A 37 10.54 -18.35 18.30
CA GLN A 37 9.67 -18.80 17.20
C GLN A 37 9.02 -17.62 16.46
N ILE A 38 9.37 -16.38 16.81
CA ILE A 38 8.77 -15.17 16.28
C ILE A 38 9.04 -15.00 14.78
N GLU A 39 10.26 -15.34 14.34
CA GLU A 39 10.63 -15.30 12.92
C GLU A 39 9.80 -16.30 12.11
N GLU A 40 9.65 -17.54 12.59
CA GLU A 40 8.84 -18.57 11.94
C GLU A 40 7.35 -18.17 11.92
N LEU A 41 6.84 -17.62 13.02
CA LEU A 41 5.49 -17.07 13.07
C LEU A 41 5.32 -15.97 12.03
N PHE A 42 6.24 -14.99 11.99
CA PHE A 42 6.18 -13.87 11.05
C PHE A 42 6.22 -14.38 9.61
N ASP A 43 7.10 -15.30 9.28
CA ASP A 43 7.17 -15.92 7.96
C ASP A 43 5.86 -16.62 7.55
N CYS A 44 5.19 -17.29 8.50
CA CYS A 44 3.86 -17.84 8.27
C CYS A 44 2.84 -16.72 7.96
N LEU A 45 2.82 -15.67 8.79
CA LEU A 45 1.86 -14.58 8.68
C LEU A 45 2.01 -13.72 7.43
N LYS A 46 3.18 -13.73 6.77
CA LYS A 46 3.38 -13.05 5.47
C LYS A 46 2.35 -13.47 4.41
N LYS A 47 1.85 -14.71 4.48
CA LYS A 47 0.94 -15.29 3.49
C LYS A 47 -0.54 -15.19 3.90
N HIS A 48 -0.83 -14.71 5.10
CA HIS A 48 -2.18 -14.69 5.65
C HIS A 48 -2.96 -13.46 5.17
N ARG A 49 -3.73 -13.61 4.10
CA ARG A 49 -4.36 -12.49 3.37
C ARG A 49 -5.43 -11.72 4.16
N ALA A 50 -6.17 -12.42 5.02
CA ALA A 50 -7.24 -11.80 5.81
C ALA A 50 -6.76 -11.21 7.14
N LEU A 51 -5.51 -11.49 7.56
CA LEU A 51 -5.04 -11.03 8.86
C LEU A 51 -4.71 -9.55 8.79
N GLN A 52 -5.35 -8.76 9.65
CA GLN A 52 -5.24 -7.31 9.70
C GLN A 52 -4.52 -6.84 10.95
N THR A 53 -4.66 -7.56 12.06
CA THR A 53 -4.05 -7.17 13.33
C THR A 53 -3.36 -8.34 13.99
N LEU A 54 -2.08 -8.14 14.31
CA LEU A 54 -1.32 -9.00 15.21
C LEU A 54 -1.06 -8.23 16.50
N LYS A 55 -1.60 -8.71 17.63
CA LYS A 55 -1.27 -8.17 18.94
C LYS A 55 -0.23 -9.06 19.60
N ILE A 56 0.85 -8.47 20.07
CA ILE A 56 1.97 -9.19 20.69
C ILE A 56 2.60 -8.31 21.76
N THR A 57 2.93 -8.89 22.91
CA THR A 57 3.69 -8.19 23.96
C THR A 57 5.16 -8.58 23.85
N ALA A 58 5.98 -7.70 23.29
CA ALA A 58 7.44 -7.80 23.32
C ALA A 58 8.00 -7.14 24.59
N TYR A 59 8.71 -7.91 25.42
CA TYR A 59 9.40 -7.37 26.61
C TYR A 59 10.69 -6.63 26.27
N ASP A 60 11.41 -7.18 25.30
CA ASP A 60 12.59 -6.59 24.69
C ASP A 60 12.39 -6.64 23.19
N GLU A 61 12.17 -5.47 22.57
CA GLU A 61 11.77 -5.34 21.18
C GLU A 61 12.90 -5.79 20.24
N GLU A 62 14.17 -5.53 20.56
CA GLU A 62 15.30 -5.96 19.73
C GLU A 62 15.46 -7.48 19.76
N THR A 63 15.33 -8.10 20.93
CA THR A 63 15.39 -9.57 21.03
C THR A 63 14.15 -10.22 20.39
N SER A 64 12.98 -9.58 20.46
CA SER A 64 11.72 -10.14 19.96
C SER A 64 11.53 -9.93 18.46
N PHE A 65 11.96 -8.81 17.89
CA PHE A 65 11.80 -8.50 16.47
C PHE A 65 13.11 -8.58 15.67
N GLY A 66 14.17 -9.06 16.31
CA GLY A 66 15.50 -9.10 15.77
C GLY A 66 16.18 -7.74 15.82
N LEU A 67 17.50 -7.74 15.65
CA LEU A 67 18.29 -6.52 15.62
C LEU A 67 17.72 -5.53 14.58
N SER A 68 17.54 -4.29 15.00
CA SER A 68 16.94 -3.22 14.18
C SER A 68 15.58 -3.61 13.59
N PHE A 69 14.78 -4.39 14.32
CA PHE A 69 13.42 -4.78 13.93
C PHE A 69 13.34 -5.55 12.60
N ILE A 70 14.41 -6.24 12.19
CA ILE A 70 14.49 -6.87 10.87
C ILE A 70 13.34 -7.84 10.58
N TYR A 71 12.88 -8.60 11.58
CA TYR A 71 11.77 -9.54 11.41
C TYR A 71 10.46 -8.79 11.20
N LEU A 72 10.20 -7.74 11.99
CA LEU A 72 9.00 -6.92 11.85
C LEU A 72 8.98 -6.18 10.50
N ARG A 73 10.09 -5.56 10.10
CA ARG A 73 10.22 -4.87 8.81
C ARG A 73 9.94 -5.82 7.64
N ASN A 74 10.47 -7.05 7.70
CA ASN A 74 10.26 -8.07 6.66
C ASN A 74 8.79 -8.54 6.61
N LEU A 75 8.15 -8.72 7.77
CA LEU A 75 6.72 -9.04 7.85
C LEU A 75 5.87 -7.94 7.21
N LEU A 76 6.06 -6.68 7.62
CA LEU A 76 5.27 -5.54 7.14
C LEU A 76 5.48 -5.25 5.65
N SER A 77 6.71 -5.46 5.15
CA SER A 77 7.02 -5.30 3.73
C SER A 77 6.31 -6.34 2.86
N SER A 78 6.09 -7.54 3.41
CA SER A 78 5.48 -8.67 2.70
C SER A 78 3.95 -8.71 2.84
N ASN A 79 3.43 -8.33 3.99
CA ASN A 79 1.99 -8.30 4.27
C ASN A 79 1.53 -6.86 4.55
N ARG A 80 1.07 -6.20 3.47
CA ARG A 80 0.63 -4.80 3.51
C ARG A 80 -0.70 -4.56 4.21
N ASN A 81 -1.42 -5.63 4.54
CA ASN A 81 -2.70 -5.53 5.25
C ASN A 81 -2.54 -5.58 6.78
N LEU A 82 -1.35 -5.92 7.26
CA LEU A 82 -1.11 -6.23 8.66
C LEU A 82 -0.64 -5.00 9.46
N VAL A 83 -1.20 -4.86 10.65
CA VAL A 83 -0.74 -3.94 11.70
C VAL A 83 -0.29 -4.75 12.91
N VAL A 84 0.89 -4.46 13.46
CA VAL A 84 1.39 -5.11 14.68
C VAL A 84 1.34 -4.13 15.84
N THR A 85 0.61 -4.49 16.89
CA THR A 85 0.43 -3.64 18.08
C THR A 85 0.79 -4.39 19.35
N ASN A 86 1.08 -3.62 20.41
CA ASN A 86 1.12 -4.17 21.75
C ASN A 86 -0.29 -4.35 22.34
N GLU A 87 -0.37 -4.81 23.59
CA GLU A 87 -1.63 -5.00 24.34
C GLU A 87 -2.47 -3.73 24.50
N ASN A 88 -1.83 -2.56 24.49
CA ASN A 88 -2.49 -1.26 24.58
C ASN A 88 -2.97 -0.74 23.22
N GLY A 89 -2.71 -1.47 22.14
CA GLY A 89 -3.02 -1.06 20.77
C GLY A 89 -2.03 -0.06 20.17
N ASN A 90 -0.90 0.20 20.83
CA ASN A 90 0.15 1.04 20.26
C ASN A 90 0.95 0.24 19.25
N VAL A 91 1.23 0.85 18.09
CA VAL A 91 2.12 0.26 17.08
C VAL A 91 3.56 0.30 17.56
N TYR A 92 4.34 -0.70 17.14
CA TYR A 92 5.78 -0.71 17.34
C TYR A 92 6.48 0.31 16.43
N ALA A 93 7.56 0.89 16.91
CA ALA A 93 8.32 1.94 16.24
C ALA A 93 9.81 1.67 16.47
N ASP A 94 10.63 1.92 15.46
CA ASP A 94 12.08 1.81 15.57
C ASP A 94 12.73 3.18 15.63
N GLU A 95 13.97 3.26 16.13
CA GLU A 95 14.66 4.55 16.26
C GLU A 95 14.89 5.26 14.92
N GLU A 96 15.00 4.51 13.83
CA GLU A 96 15.23 5.03 12.48
C GLU A 96 13.93 5.47 11.77
N GLY A 97 12.75 5.13 12.32
CA GLY A 97 11.45 5.46 11.74
C GLY A 97 11.05 4.63 10.51
N ILE A 98 11.78 3.56 10.20
CA ILE A 98 11.53 2.70 9.03
C ILE A 98 10.26 1.88 9.21
N VAL A 99 9.97 1.45 10.45
CA VAL A 99 8.75 0.71 10.77
C VAL A 99 7.52 1.60 10.58
N GLU A 100 7.61 2.86 11.00
CA GLU A 100 6.55 3.86 10.80
C GLU A 100 6.33 4.18 9.32
N GLU A 101 7.40 4.27 8.52
CA GLU A 101 7.29 4.44 7.08
C GLU A 101 6.57 3.24 6.43
N LEU A 102 6.90 2.01 6.85
CA LEU A 102 6.21 0.80 6.39
C LEU A 102 4.73 0.80 6.78
N TYR A 103 4.38 1.19 8.00
CA TYR A 103 2.98 1.35 8.40
C TYR A 103 2.26 2.42 7.58
N SER A 104 2.93 3.55 7.32
CA SER A 104 2.37 4.63 6.51
C SER A 104 2.09 4.16 5.07
N LEU A 105 3.02 3.41 4.49
CA LEU A 105 2.89 2.84 3.16
C LEU A 105 1.78 1.77 3.10
N ASN A 106 1.70 0.91 4.11
CA ASN A 106 0.67 -0.13 4.23
C ASN A 106 -0.73 0.48 4.39
N CYS A 107 -0.87 1.51 5.22
CA CYS A 107 -2.12 2.27 5.36
C CYS A 107 -2.54 2.92 4.03
N PHE A 108 -1.58 3.52 3.31
CA PHE A 108 -1.83 4.06 1.97
C PHE A 108 -2.29 2.97 0.98
N TYR A 109 -1.62 1.80 0.98
CA TYR A 109 -1.99 0.66 0.15
C TYR A 109 -3.43 0.21 0.41
N GLN A 110 -3.81 0.01 1.68
CA GLN A 110 -5.17 -0.40 2.07
C GLN A 110 -6.21 0.61 1.58
N GLY A 111 -6.00 1.91 1.85
CA GLY A 111 -6.89 2.95 1.36
C GLY A 111 -6.99 2.98 -0.16
N SER A 112 -5.89 2.73 -0.87
CA SER A 112 -5.90 2.65 -2.34
C SER A 112 -6.71 1.45 -2.85
N ALA A 113 -6.69 0.32 -2.15
CA ALA A 113 -7.43 -0.87 -2.53
C ALA A 113 -8.95 -0.68 -2.32
N GLU A 114 -9.35 0.04 -1.27
CA GLU A 114 -10.76 0.37 -1.01
C GLU A 114 -11.38 1.25 -2.10
N ILE A 115 -10.57 2.11 -2.75
CA ILE A 115 -11.02 2.98 -3.85
C ILE A 115 -11.61 2.16 -5.02
N VAL A 116 -11.20 0.90 -5.19
CA VAL A 116 -11.73 0.01 -6.24
C VAL A 116 -13.23 -0.22 -6.11
N ALA A 117 -13.79 -0.15 -4.89
CA ALA A 117 -15.20 -0.38 -4.63
C ALA A 117 -16.13 0.77 -5.05
N PHE A 118 -15.58 1.93 -5.43
CA PHE A 118 -16.35 3.11 -5.83
C PHE A 118 -16.79 3.05 -7.30
N SER A 119 -17.84 3.79 -7.66
CA SER A 119 -18.26 3.93 -9.06
C SER A 119 -17.16 4.57 -9.91
N SER A 120 -17.12 4.25 -11.21
CA SER A 120 -16.02 4.68 -12.11
C SER A 120 -15.74 6.18 -12.08
N SER A 121 -16.78 7.02 -12.12
CA SER A 121 -16.62 8.48 -12.08
C SER A 121 -16.08 9.01 -10.75
N CYS A 122 -16.51 8.42 -9.63
CA CYS A 122 -16.00 8.77 -8.30
C CYS A 122 -14.55 8.30 -8.15
N ARG A 123 -14.26 7.10 -8.65
CA ARG A 123 -12.94 6.47 -8.61
C ARG A 123 -11.89 7.30 -9.36
N ALA A 124 -12.17 7.73 -10.59
CA ALA A 124 -11.24 8.57 -11.37
C ALA A 124 -10.88 9.88 -10.64
N SER A 125 -11.88 10.56 -10.06
CA SER A 125 -11.68 11.78 -9.29
C SER A 125 -10.85 11.55 -8.02
N LEU A 126 -11.12 10.45 -7.29
CA LEU A 126 -10.37 10.07 -6.10
C LEU A 126 -8.92 9.71 -6.42
N VAL A 127 -8.69 8.92 -7.48
CA VAL A 127 -7.35 8.56 -7.95
C VAL A 127 -6.55 9.80 -8.32
N ALA A 128 -7.10 10.69 -9.15
CA ALA A 128 -6.43 11.92 -9.55
C ALA A 128 -6.12 12.83 -8.34
N THR A 129 -7.07 12.99 -7.42
CA THR A 129 -6.89 13.80 -6.20
C THR A 129 -5.79 13.21 -5.30
N THR A 130 -5.78 11.90 -5.10
CA THR A 130 -4.78 11.21 -4.28
C THR A 130 -3.38 11.28 -4.93
N LEU A 131 -3.29 11.12 -6.25
CA LEU A 131 -2.04 11.29 -6.99
C LEU A 131 -1.46 12.70 -6.80
N VAL A 132 -2.28 13.74 -6.96
CA VAL A 132 -1.82 15.13 -6.82
C VAL A 132 -1.47 15.48 -5.37
N LYS A 133 -2.33 15.12 -4.41
CA LYS A 133 -2.21 15.60 -3.02
C LYS A 133 -1.30 14.74 -2.13
N SER A 134 -1.27 13.43 -2.35
CA SER A 134 -0.72 12.47 -1.38
C SER A 134 0.40 11.60 -1.93
N ALA A 135 0.50 11.45 -3.25
CA ALA A 135 1.53 10.62 -3.88
C ALA A 135 2.51 11.40 -4.78
N SER A 136 2.22 12.66 -5.15
CA SER A 136 2.98 13.41 -6.18
C SER A 136 4.49 13.58 -5.92
N LYS A 137 4.94 13.44 -4.68
CA LYS A 137 6.35 13.53 -4.28
C LYS A 137 6.92 12.22 -3.75
N ASP A 138 6.15 11.15 -3.81
CA ASP A 138 6.50 9.84 -3.29
C ASP A 138 6.30 8.81 -4.41
N PHE A 139 7.43 8.34 -4.95
CA PHE A 139 7.44 7.39 -6.05
C PHE A 139 6.77 6.06 -5.66
N GLN A 140 6.96 5.59 -4.43
CA GLN A 140 6.38 4.33 -3.98
C GLN A 140 4.86 4.45 -3.90
N ARG A 141 4.34 5.50 -3.25
CA ARG A 141 2.89 5.74 -3.18
C ARG A 141 2.27 5.94 -4.56
N THR A 142 2.99 6.62 -5.46
CA THR A 142 2.54 6.75 -6.84
C THR A 142 2.45 5.38 -7.49
N ALA A 143 3.52 4.59 -7.47
CA ALA A 143 3.55 3.24 -8.06
C ALA A 143 2.43 2.34 -7.51
N LEU A 144 2.19 2.35 -6.19
CA LEU A 144 1.10 1.60 -5.55
C LEU A 144 -0.28 2.04 -6.04
N MET A 145 -0.50 3.35 -6.16
CA MET A 145 -1.76 3.87 -6.65
C MET A 145 -2.01 3.44 -8.10
N LEU A 146 -0.96 3.43 -8.93
CA LEU A 146 -1.07 3.04 -10.34
C LEU A 146 -1.22 1.53 -10.52
N GLU A 147 -0.59 0.71 -9.67
CA GLU A 147 -0.73 -0.75 -9.68
C GLU A 147 -2.20 -1.17 -9.54
N ASN A 148 -2.91 -0.53 -8.59
CA ASN A 148 -4.31 -0.86 -8.30
C ASN A 148 -5.33 -0.20 -9.27
N HIS A 149 -4.93 0.85 -10.00
CA HIS A 149 -5.84 1.70 -10.80
C HIS A 149 -5.31 1.99 -12.21
N SER A 150 -4.67 1.00 -12.83
CA SER A 150 -4.10 1.13 -14.19
C SER A 150 -5.15 1.39 -15.28
N ASP A 151 -6.38 0.93 -15.08
CA ASP A 151 -7.53 1.20 -15.95
C ASP A 151 -7.92 2.69 -15.91
N ILE A 152 -7.90 3.29 -14.72
CA ILE A 152 -8.19 4.72 -14.53
C ILE A 152 -7.11 5.60 -15.14
N LEU A 153 -5.85 5.18 -15.15
CA LEU A 153 -4.80 5.92 -15.87
C LEU A 153 -5.09 6.03 -17.36
N HIS A 154 -5.52 4.92 -17.96
CA HIS A 154 -5.88 4.91 -19.37
C HIS A 154 -7.08 5.84 -19.64
N GLU A 155 -8.10 5.83 -18.78
CA GLU A 155 -9.23 6.76 -18.84
C GLU A 155 -8.77 8.23 -18.73
N LEU A 156 -7.91 8.56 -17.76
CA LEU A 156 -7.39 9.92 -17.58
C LEU A 156 -6.55 10.40 -18.78
N MET A 157 -5.77 9.51 -19.41
CA MET A 157 -5.00 9.85 -20.61
C MET A 157 -5.90 10.15 -21.81
N GLN A 158 -7.01 9.40 -21.98
CA GLN A 158 -7.98 9.68 -23.04
C GLN A 158 -8.60 11.07 -22.90
N TYR A 159 -8.91 11.51 -21.67
CA TYR A 159 -9.40 12.85 -21.43
C TYR A 159 -8.36 13.95 -21.73
N ALA A 160 -7.08 13.69 -21.44
CA ALA A 160 -6.00 14.64 -21.70
C ALA A 160 -5.75 14.85 -23.21
N ASP A 161 -5.86 13.79 -24.03
CA ASP A 161 -5.72 13.90 -25.49
C ASP A 161 -6.87 14.70 -26.13
N ILE A 162 -8.09 14.55 -25.63
CA ILE A 162 -9.27 15.30 -26.11
C ILE A 162 -9.13 16.81 -25.86
N ASP A 163 -8.54 17.20 -24.73
CA ASP A 163 -8.28 18.61 -24.41
C ASP A 163 -7.16 19.22 -25.28
N ALA A 164 -6.21 18.39 -25.76
CA ALA A 164 -5.12 18.84 -26.63
C ALA A 164 -5.58 19.07 -28.08
N GLU A 165 -6.44 18.21 -28.62
CA GLU A 165 -6.97 18.35 -30.00
C GLU A 165 -7.94 19.55 -30.15
N GLY A 166 -8.53 20.04 -29.05
CA GLY A 166 -9.38 21.25 -29.04
C GLY A 166 -8.62 22.57 -29.22
N GLN A 167 -7.28 22.59 -29.14
CA GLN A 167 -6.46 23.79 -29.29
C GLN A 167 -5.78 23.94 -30.66
N GLU A 168 -5.77 22.91 -31.52
CA GLU A 168 -5.08 22.99 -32.82
C GLU A 168 -5.90 23.63 -33.97
N THR A 169 -7.20 23.89 -33.79
CA THR A 169 -8.05 24.41 -34.90
C THR A 169 -8.12 25.93 -35.07
N TYR A 170 -7.38 26.74 -34.32
CA TYR A 170 -7.51 28.22 -34.39
C TYR A 170 -6.39 29.00 -35.10
N PHE A 171 -5.34 28.36 -35.63
CA PHE A 171 -4.23 29.09 -36.29
C PHE A 171 -4.01 28.84 -37.78
N ALA A 172 -4.80 28.01 -38.44
CA ALA A 172 -4.62 27.71 -39.86
C ALA A 172 -5.76 28.24 -40.73
N SER A 173 -5.82 29.55 -40.99
CA SER A 173 -6.38 30.10 -42.24
C SER A 173 -6.20 31.62 -42.36
N SER A 174 -5.05 32.06 -42.86
CA SER A 174 -4.96 33.32 -43.58
C SER A 174 -5.19 33.05 -45.07
N PRO A 175 -6.25 33.57 -45.70
CA PRO A 175 -6.48 33.34 -47.12
C PRO A 175 -5.46 34.11 -47.97
N SER A 176 -4.76 33.36 -48.82
CA SER A 176 -3.85 33.85 -49.84
C SER A 176 -4.56 34.84 -50.78
N ARG A 177 -3.97 36.02 -50.96
CA ARG A 177 -4.43 37.03 -51.93
C ARG A 177 -4.27 36.51 -53.37
N PRO A 178 -5.25 36.73 -54.26
CA PRO A 178 -5.13 36.30 -55.65
C PRO A 178 -4.29 37.27 -56.48
N ASP A 179 -3.51 36.66 -57.38
CA ASP A 179 -2.74 37.26 -58.46
C ASP A 179 -3.58 38.23 -59.31
N ARG A 180 -3.13 39.49 -59.42
CA ARG A 180 -3.65 40.44 -60.41
C ARG A 180 -2.72 40.49 -61.62
N LYS A 181 -3.01 39.62 -62.60
CA LYS A 181 -2.68 39.83 -64.02
C LYS A 181 -3.36 41.11 -64.52
N ARG A 182 -2.61 42.11 -64.99
CA ARG A 182 -3.12 43.12 -65.93
C ARG A 182 -2.23 43.24 -67.16
N ARG A 183 -2.91 43.16 -68.30
CA ARG A 183 -2.42 43.13 -69.68
C ARG A 183 -1.96 44.50 -70.16
N ARG A 184 -1.11 44.46 -71.20
CA ARG A 184 -0.59 45.53 -72.04
C ARG A 184 -1.66 46.45 -72.63
N GLY A 185 -1.28 47.71 -72.78
CA GLY A 185 -1.78 48.71 -73.74
C GLY A 185 -0.61 49.65 -74.04
#